data_AF-A0A3D3GJ22-F1
#
_entry.id   AF-A0A3D3GJ22-F1
#
_cell.length_a   1.000
_cell.length_b   1.000
_cell.length_c   1.000
_cell.angle_alpha   90.00
_cell.angle_beta   90.00
_cell.angle_gamma   90.00
#
_symmetry.space_group_name_H-M   'P 1'
#
loop_
_entity.id
_entity.type
_entity.pdbx_description
1 polymer ?
#
loop_
_entity_poly.entity_id
_entity_poly.type
_entity_poly.pdbx_seq_one_letter_code
_entity_poly.pdbx_strand_id
1 'polypeptide(L)'
;MKKAFSFLWIAIFMGITLFPLGCGQKKENHSDEGKEHTESEGGEEHDEEESPSGASFKAGKGVILTEETRKILGVQTVDVTEEALPQNIKLNIQIFSEGHRIKDLNVDHADCELHGSGFLPQDKAVLVKPKQSVKLITSEEKALEGFVVKVQKQLTQAEAEVIVGVTTESTLKEGEFVSATISIPRDTAVIVIPSSALLRAAEGTFVYVVNGGAYYRTPVKVGSEAEGNIEVTDGLYAGDQVVSKPVETLWIIELRATKGGGHSH
;
A
#
# COMPACT_ATOMS: atom_id res chain seq x y z
N MET A 1 -36.24 6.63 22.30
CA MET A 1 -35.84 5.60 23.27
C MET A 1 -34.38 5.26 23.00
N LYS A 2 -33.49 5.70 23.88
CA LYS A 2 -32.03 5.55 23.76
C LYS A 2 -31.60 4.36 24.62
N LYS A 3 -30.75 3.47 24.11
CA LYS A 3 -29.98 2.53 24.95
C LYS A 3 -28.51 2.62 24.55
N ALA A 4 -27.73 3.23 25.44
CA ALA A 4 -26.29 3.23 25.44
C ALA A 4 -25.79 1.94 26.10
N PHE A 5 -24.78 1.30 25.51
CA PHE A 5 -24.03 0.22 26.16
C PHE A 5 -22.66 0.77 26.54
N SER A 6 -22.42 0.83 27.85
CA SER A 6 -21.15 1.17 28.48
C SER A 6 -20.38 -0.14 28.70
N PHE A 7 -19.16 -0.24 28.17
CA PHE A 7 -18.21 -1.29 28.54
C PHE A 7 -17.02 -0.64 29.24
N LEU A 8 -16.99 -0.86 30.55
CA LEU A 8 -15.93 -0.55 31.49
C LEU A 8 -14.98 -1.77 31.52
N TRP A 9 -13.70 -1.59 31.16
CA TRP A 9 -12.67 -2.60 31.41
C TRP A 9 -11.59 -2.05 32.33
N ILE A 10 -11.28 -2.87 33.32
CA ILE A 10 -10.58 -2.59 34.56
C ILE A 10 -9.06 -2.68 34.35
N ALA A 11 -8.32 -1.67 34.80
CA ALA A 11 -6.87 -1.68 34.88
C ALA A 11 -6.41 -2.48 36.11
N ILE A 12 -5.47 -3.42 35.94
CA ILE A 12 -4.78 -4.10 37.04
C ILE A 12 -3.31 -3.65 37.02
N PHE A 13 -2.96 -2.85 38.02
CA PHE A 13 -1.60 -2.53 38.44
C PHE A 13 -1.20 -3.54 39.52
N MET A 14 -0.06 -4.22 39.39
CA MET A 14 0.60 -4.83 40.54
C MET A 14 2.11 -4.83 40.34
N GLY A 15 2.78 -3.90 41.04
CA GLY A 15 4.22 -3.84 41.14
C GLY A 15 4.73 -4.81 42.21
N ILE A 16 5.93 -5.36 41.98
CA ILE A 16 6.73 -6.03 43.00
C ILE A 16 8.19 -5.64 42.76
N THR A 17 8.69 -4.73 43.59
CA THR A 17 10.11 -4.49 43.84
C THR A 17 10.48 -5.17 45.16
N LEU A 18 11.61 -5.90 45.21
CA LEU A 18 12.38 -6.17 46.43
C LEU A 18 13.80 -6.64 46.06
N PHE A 19 14.78 -5.76 46.31
CA PHE A 19 16.20 -6.05 46.59
C PHE A 19 16.31 -6.76 47.96
N PRO A 20 17.38 -7.53 48.32
CA PRO A 20 18.69 -6.92 48.58
C PRO A 20 19.98 -7.78 48.41
N LEU A 21 21.11 -7.04 48.36
CA LEU A 21 22.43 -7.25 48.97
C LEU A 21 23.16 -8.60 48.83
N GLY A 22 24.34 -8.55 48.18
CA GLY A 22 25.41 -9.54 48.32
C GLY A 22 26.79 -8.88 48.16
N CYS A 23 27.57 -8.89 49.25
CA CYS A 23 28.89 -8.25 49.40
C CYS A 23 30.06 -9.09 48.87
N GLY A 24 31.08 -8.41 48.33
CA GLY A 24 32.48 -8.53 48.78
C GLY A 24 33.42 -9.52 48.07
N GLN A 25 34.49 -9.00 47.45
CA GLN A 25 35.85 -9.15 48.00
C GLN A 25 36.87 -8.20 47.33
N LYS A 26 37.57 -7.47 48.20
CA LYS A 26 38.71 -6.59 47.95
C LYS A 26 39.99 -7.44 47.97
N LYS A 27 40.90 -7.25 47.02
CA LYS A 27 42.33 -7.53 47.18
C LYS A 27 43.14 -6.39 46.58
N GLU A 28 43.83 -5.67 47.46
CA GLU A 28 44.92 -4.74 47.14
C GLU A 28 46.24 -5.51 47.23
N ASN A 29 47.18 -5.26 46.32
CA ASN A 29 48.51 -4.72 46.65
C ASN A 29 49.43 -4.57 45.42
N HIS A 30 49.94 -3.34 45.27
CA HIS A 30 51.28 -2.86 44.83
C HIS A 30 51.87 -3.36 43.49
N SER A 31 52.52 -2.56 42.64
CA SER A 31 53.33 -1.34 42.86
C SER A 31 53.48 -0.51 41.57
N ASP A 32 53.44 0.81 41.74
CA ASP A 32 54.29 1.87 41.16
C ASP A 32 54.95 1.70 39.78
N GLU A 33 54.60 2.57 38.82
CA GLU A 33 55.49 3.66 38.37
C GLU A 33 54.77 4.51 37.29
N GLY A 34 54.82 5.82 37.47
CA GLY A 34 54.02 6.79 36.73
C GLY A 34 54.46 7.04 35.29
N LYS A 35 53.48 7.36 34.45
CA LYS A 35 53.64 8.30 33.34
C LYS A 35 52.41 9.21 33.23
N GLU A 36 52.73 10.48 33.31
CA GLU A 36 51.93 11.67 33.10
C GLU A 36 51.06 11.57 31.84
N HIS A 37 49.74 11.67 32.00
CA HIS A 37 48.82 11.97 30.92
C HIS A 37 47.93 13.14 31.36
N THR A 38 48.18 14.26 30.69
CA THR A 38 47.40 15.50 30.68
C THR A 38 45.92 15.22 30.45
N GLU A 39 45.08 15.81 31.30
CA GLU A 39 43.66 16.02 31.04
C GLU A 39 43.49 16.77 29.72
N SER A 40 42.77 16.15 28.79
CA SER A 40 42.11 16.84 27.69
C SER A 40 40.66 16.42 27.76
N GLU A 41 39.85 17.27 28.38
CA GLU A 41 38.41 17.29 28.19
C GLU A 41 38.15 17.58 26.70
N GLY A 42 37.75 16.54 25.98
CA GLY A 42 37.24 16.62 24.63
C GLY A 42 36.24 15.49 24.49
N GLY A 43 34.97 15.77 24.80
CA GLY A 43 33.88 14.89 24.43
C GLY A 43 33.79 14.88 22.91
N GLU A 44 34.48 13.94 22.28
CA GLU A 44 34.25 13.60 20.89
C GLU A 44 32.82 13.05 20.81
N GLU A 45 31.92 13.87 20.27
CA GLU A 45 30.73 13.35 19.60
C GLU A 45 31.24 12.29 18.63
N HIS A 46 30.88 11.03 18.86
CA HIS A 46 31.17 9.96 17.93
C HIS A 46 30.50 10.32 16.60
N ASP A 47 31.31 10.82 15.67
CA ASP A 47 30.96 10.96 14.27
C ASP A 47 30.40 9.59 13.83
N GLU A 48 29.12 9.55 13.48
CA GLU A 48 28.53 8.38 12.84
C GLU A 48 29.36 8.16 11.56
N GLU A 49 30.22 7.13 11.53
CA GLU A 49 31.04 6.79 10.36
C GLU A 49 30.14 6.80 9.12
N GLU A 50 30.29 7.84 8.29
CA GLU A 50 29.53 7.95 7.05
C GLU A 50 29.93 6.77 6.17
N SER A 51 28.96 5.90 5.88
CA SER A 51 29.15 4.78 4.96
C SER A 51 29.76 5.32 3.66
N PRO A 52 30.77 4.65 3.06
CA PRO A 52 31.39 5.10 1.81
C PRO A 52 30.41 5.31 0.65
N SER A 53 29.21 4.74 0.75
CA SER A 53 28.11 4.93 -0.21
C SER A 53 27.29 6.21 0.00
N GLY A 54 27.52 6.98 1.07
CA GLY A 54 26.68 8.11 1.50
C GLY A 54 25.24 7.71 1.82
N ALA A 55 25.03 6.44 2.18
CA ALA A 55 23.74 5.86 2.49
C ALA A 55 23.89 4.96 3.71
N SER A 56 23.03 5.16 4.71
CA SER A 56 23.00 4.37 5.94
C SER A 56 21.55 4.06 6.33
N PHE A 57 21.36 3.15 7.27
CA PHE A 57 20.06 2.83 7.83
C PHE A 57 20.14 2.80 9.35
N LYS A 58 19.16 3.41 10.01
CA LYS A 58 19.04 3.38 11.46
C LYS A 58 17.65 2.89 11.82
N ALA A 59 17.58 1.81 12.60
CA ALA A 59 16.31 1.24 13.06
C ALA A 59 15.47 2.33 13.74
N GLY A 60 14.20 2.44 13.36
CA GLY A 60 13.30 3.47 13.87
C GLY A 60 13.45 4.87 13.25
N LYS A 61 14.53 5.16 12.50
CA LYS A 61 14.67 6.41 11.72
C LYS A 61 14.52 6.19 10.20
N GLY A 62 14.87 5.01 9.71
CA GLY A 62 14.77 4.66 8.29
C GLY A 62 16.10 4.85 7.54
N VAL A 63 16.00 5.00 6.22
CA VAL A 63 17.16 5.19 5.34
C VAL A 63 17.61 6.65 5.39
N ILE A 64 18.90 6.88 5.61
CA ILE A 64 19.50 8.22 5.64
C ILE A 64 20.43 8.31 4.44
N LEU A 65 20.30 9.40 3.67
CA LEU A 65 21.13 9.68 2.50
C LEU A 65 21.80 11.05 2.67
N THR A 66 23.09 11.13 2.34
CA THR A 66 23.75 12.42 2.18
C THR A 66 23.11 13.19 1.02
N GLU A 67 23.27 14.51 1.01
CA GLU A 67 22.69 15.36 -0.04
C GLU A 67 23.26 15.01 -1.43
N GLU A 68 24.55 14.66 -1.50
CA GLU A 68 25.19 14.20 -2.73
C GLU A 68 24.58 12.90 -3.23
N THR A 69 24.45 11.90 -2.36
CA THR A 69 23.85 10.60 -2.71
C THR A 69 22.39 10.76 -3.11
N ARG A 70 21.63 11.63 -2.44
CA ARG A 70 20.24 11.95 -2.82
C ARG A 70 20.15 12.47 -4.27
N LYS A 71 21.06 13.38 -4.64
CA LYS A 71 21.15 13.93 -6.01
C LYS A 71 21.58 12.89 -7.02
N ILE A 72 22.59 12.09 -6.71
CA ILE A 72 23.09 11.01 -7.59
C ILE A 72 22.01 9.97 -7.85
N LEU A 73 21.26 9.58 -6.82
CA LEU A 73 20.15 8.63 -6.94
C LEU A 73 18.90 9.24 -7.58
N GLY A 74 18.83 10.57 -7.72
CA GLY A 74 17.69 11.27 -8.28
C GLY A 74 16.42 11.08 -7.46
N VAL A 75 16.53 11.11 -6.13
CA VAL A 75 15.38 10.95 -5.23
C VAL A 75 14.41 12.10 -5.44
N GLN A 76 13.16 11.76 -5.75
CA GLN A 76 12.04 12.67 -5.89
C GLN A 76 11.02 12.38 -4.82
N THR A 77 10.42 13.45 -4.30
CA THR A 77 9.36 13.39 -3.31
C THR A 77 8.12 14.09 -3.84
N VAL A 78 6.96 13.68 -3.32
CA VAL A 78 5.66 14.25 -3.65
C VAL A 78 4.85 14.39 -2.38
N ASP A 79 4.03 15.41 -2.32
CA ASP A 79 3.10 15.59 -1.21
C ASP A 79 1.90 14.65 -1.40
N VAL A 80 1.45 14.08 -0.29
CA VAL A 80 0.25 13.27 -0.20
C VAL A 80 -0.94 14.22 -0.22
N THR A 81 -1.86 14.03 -1.16
CA THR A 81 -2.99 14.92 -1.38
C THR A 81 -4.33 14.25 -1.09
N GLU A 82 -5.37 15.06 -0.97
CA GLU A 82 -6.76 14.63 -0.95
C GLU A 82 -7.39 14.95 -2.31
N GLU A 83 -7.84 13.91 -3.02
CA GLU A 83 -8.55 14.10 -4.29
C GLU A 83 -9.63 13.05 -4.50
N ALA A 84 -10.59 13.38 -5.35
CA ALA A 84 -11.62 12.44 -5.77
C ALA A 84 -11.00 11.42 -6.74
N LEU A 85 -10.90 10.18 -6.32
CA LEU A 85 -10.35 9.09 -7.14
C LEU A 85 -11.46 8.09 -7.49
N PRO A 86 -11.71 7.76 -8.77
CA PRO A 86 -12.68 6.73 -9.13
C PRO A 86 -12.35 5.39 -8.48
N GLN A 87 -13.40 4.66 -8.08
CA GLN A 87 -13.26 3.30 -7.60
C GLN A 87 -13.32 2.34 -8.78
N ASN A 88 -12.21 1.64 -9.03
CA ASN A 88 -12.13 0.62 -10.07
C ASN A 88 -12.40 -0.77 -9.47
N ILE A 89 -13.45 -1.43 -9.94
CA ILE A 89 -13.77 -2.82 -9.58
C ILE A 89 -13.39 -3.72 -10.74
N LYS A 90 -12.42 -4.61 -10.50
CA LYS A 90 -11.96 -5.59 -11.49
C LYS A 90 -12.73 -6.90 -11.33
N LEU A 91 -13.10 -7.50 -12.45
CA LEU A 91 -13.69 -8.83 -12.54
C LEU A 91 -13.27 -9.51 -13.84
N ASN A 92 -13.24 -10.83 -13.85
CA ASN A 92 -13.13 -11.58 -15.09
C ASN A 92 -14.54 -11.92 -15.57
N ILE A 93 -14.81 -11.70 -16.86
CA ILE A 93 -16.08 -12.06 -17.48
C ILE A 93 -15.87 -13.13 -18.53
N GLN A 94 -16.82 -14.05 -18.67
CA GLN A 94 -16.87 -15.00 -19.77
C GLN A 94 -17.81 -14.45 -20.86
N ILE A 95 -17.32 -14.37 -22.08
CA ILE A 95 -18.07 -13.88 -23.24
C ILE A 95 -19.07 -14.94 -23.71
N PHE A 96 -20.28 -14.51 -24.02
CA PHE A 96 -21.31 -15.34 -24.63
C PHE A 96 -22.10 -14.54 -25.65
N SER A 97 -22.63 -15.24 -26.66
CA SER A 97 -23.64 -14.68 -27.54
C SER A 97 -25.01 -15.06 -26.99
N GLU A 98 -25.80 -14.06 -26.63
CA GLU A 98 -27.24 -14.24 -26.51
C GLU A 98 -27.86 -13.31 -27.53
N GLY A 99 -28.54 -13.86 -28.53
CA GLY A 99 -29.38 -13.07 -29.42
C GLY A 99 -30.46 -12.37 -28.60
N HIS A 100 -30.24 -11.09 -28.27
CA HIS A 100 -31.13 -10.17 -27.55
C HIS A 100 -32.28 -10.83 -26.75
N ARG A 101 -32.00 -11.62 -25.70
CA ARG A 101 -33.11 -12.20 -24.89
C ARG A 101 -32.72 -12.75 -23.52
N ILE A 102 -32.18 -11.89 -22.65
CA ILE A 102 -32.48 -12.08 -21.23
C ILE A 102 -33.95 -11.67 -21.04
N LYS A 103 -34.84 -12.66 -20.94
CA LYS A 103 -36.31 -12.48 -20.89
C LYS A 103 -36.81 -11.53 -19.78
N ASP A 104 -35.96 -11.21 -18.79
CA ASP A 104 -36.28 -10.39 -17.62
C ASP A 104 -35.43 -9.10 -17.51
N LEU A 105 -35.04 -8.52 -18.64
CA LEU A 105 -34.24 -7.30 -18.68
C LEU A 105 -35.00 -6.16 -19.37
N ASN A 106 -35.63 -5.32 -18.55
CA ASN A 106 -36.36 -4.13 -18.97
C ASN A 106 -35.40 -2.94 -19.21
N VAL A 107 -34.25 -3.21 -19.83
CA VAL A 107 -33.24 -2.21 -20.19
C VAL A 107 -32.95 -2.40 -21.67
N ASP A 108 -33.15 -1.33 -22.44
CA ASP A 108 -32.89 -1.33 -23.87
C ASP A 108 -31.37 -1.53 -24.10
N HIS A 109 -31.04 -2.66 -24.72
CA HIS A 109 -29.68 -3.09 -25.06
C HIS A 109 -29.59 -3.48 -26.54
N ALA A 110 -30.43 -2.86 -27.39
CA ALA A 110 -30.51 -3.14 -28.81
C ALA A 110 -29.16 -2.94 -29.55
N ASP A 111 -28.25 -2.14 -29.00
CA ASP A 111 -26.96 -1.81 -29.63
C ASP A 111 -25.78 -2.72 -29.18
N CYS A 112 -26.03 -3.86 -28.52
CA CYS A 112 -24.98 -4.79 -28.09
C CYS A 112 -25.20 -6.21 -28.63
N GLU A 113 -24.30 -6.66 -29.50
CA GLU A 113 -24.31 -8.01 -30.07
C GLU A 113 -23.67 -9.06 -29.14
N LEU A 114 -22.77 -8.63 -28.25
CA LEU A 114 -22.01 -9.50 -27.35
C LEU A 114 -22.16 -9.10 -25.89
N HIS A 115 -22.25 -10.13 -25.06
CA HIS A 115 -22.36 -9.99 -23.62
C HIS A 115 -21.26 -10.81 -22.94
N GLY A 116 -20.96 -10.46 -21.70
CA GLY A 116 -20.20 -11.32 -20.82
C GLY A 116 -20.74 -11.27 -19.39
N SER A 117 -20.54 -12.36 -18.66
CA SER A 117 -20.92 -12.46 -17.26
C SER A 117 -19.71 -12.76 -16.39
N GLY A 118 -19.68 -12.15 -15.21
CA GLY A 118 -18.72 -12.45 -14.18
C GLY A 118 -19.34 -12.29 -12.80
N PHE A 119 -18.63 -12.73 -11.77
CA PHE A 119 -19.13 -12.71 -10.40
C PHE A 119 -18.35 -11.69 -9.57
N LEU A 120 -19.07 -10.99 -8.70
CA LEU A 120 -18.50 -10.12 -7.68
C LEU A 120 -19.01 -10.52 -6.29
N PRO A 121 -18.17 -10.44 -5.26
CA PRO A 121 -18.62 -10.47 -3.88
C PRO A 121 -19.73 -9.42 -3.62
N GLN A 122 -20.69 -9.75 -2.74
CA GLN A 122 -21.87 -8.90 -2.49
C GLN A 122 -21.50 -7.46 -2.07
N ASP A 123 -20.47 -7.28 -1.25
CA ASP A 123 -19.99 -5.97 -0.79
C ASP A 123 -19.52 -5.08 -1.95
N LYS A 124 -18.91 -5.68 -2.99
CA LYS A 124 -18.52 -4.97 -4.22
C LYS A 124 -19.71 -4.77 -5.16
N ALA A 125 -20.55 -5.79 -5.32
CA ALA A 125 -21.71 -5.74 -6.21
C ALA A 125 -22.76 -4.69 -5.79
N VAL A 126 -22.80 -4.31 -4.51
CA VAL A 126 -23.67 -3.22 -4.03
C VAL A 126 -23.30 -1.85 -4.62
N LEU A 127 -22.03 -1.66 -5.00
CA LEU A 127 -21.54 -0.41 -5.58
C LEU A 127 -21.79 -0.32 -7.10
N VAL A 128 -22.03 -1.47 -7.74
CA VAL A 128 -22.21 -1.57 -9.19
C VAL A 128 -23.67 -1.31 -9.56
N LYS A 129 -23.88 -0.46 -10.58
CA LYS A 129 -25.20 -0.07 -11.11
C LYS A 129 -25.23 -0.23 -12.63
N PRO A 130 -26.41 -0.52 -13.22
CA PRO A 130 -26.57 -0.51 -14.67
C PRO A 130 -26.10 0.82 -15.29
N LYS A 131 -25.63 0.75 -16.54
CA LYS A 131 -25.06 1.84 -17.35
C LYS A 131 -23.70 2.37 -16.92
N GLN A 132 -23.07 1.82 -15.88
CA GLN A 132 -21.68 2.17 -15.56
C GLN A 132 -20.74 1.70 -16.67
N SER A 133 -19.76 2.54 -17.00
CA SER A 133 -18.75 2.23 -18.01
C SER A 133 -17.83 1.10 -17.55
N VAL A 134 -17.51 0.22 -18.50
CA VAL A 134 -16.61 -0.91 -18.30
C VAL A 134 -15.51 -0.83 -19.35
N LYS A 135 -14.26 -0.86 -18.90
CA LYS A 135 -13.10 -1.06 -19.78
C LYS A 135 -12.73 -2.53 -19.76
N LEU A 136 -12.66 -3.14 -20.94
CA LEU A 136 -12.28 -4.54 -21.11
C LEU A 136 -10.88 -4.63 -21.72
N ILE A 137 -10.11 -5.62 -21.31
CA ILE A 137 -8.79 -5.94 -21.86
C ILE A 137 -8.80 -7.41 -22.25
N THR A 138 -8.65 -7.67 -23.55
CA THR A 138 -8.61 -9.03 -24.11
C THR A 138 -7.31 -9.73 -23.78
N SER A 139 -7.25 -11.04 -24.06
CA SER A 139 -6.03 -11.83 -23.97
C SER A 139 -4.88 -11.33 -24.86
N GLU A 140 -5.22 -10.60 -25.92
CA GLU A 140 -4.28 -9.95 -26.86
C GLU A 140 -3.97 -8.49 -26.47
N GLU A 141 -4.27 -8.08 -25.23
CA GLU A 141 -4.08 -6.73 -24.68
C GLU A 141 -4.85 -5.62 -25.43
N LYS A 142 -5.86 -5.98 -26.23
CA LYS A 142 -6.72 -5.01 -26.91
C LYS A 142 -7.74 -4.44 -25.92
N ALA A 143 -7.81 -3.11 -25.85
CA ALA A 143 -8.82 -2.41 -25.07
C ALA A 143 -10.15 -2.36 -25.84
N LEU A 144 -11.24 -2.73 -25.16
CA LEU A 144 -12.61 -2.60 -25.63
C LEU A 144 -13.43 -1.84 -24.60
N GLU A 145 -14.55 -1.28 -25.05
CA GLU A 145 -15.49 -0.58 -24.19
C GLU A 145 -16.76 -1.41 -24.00
N GLY A 146 -17.43 -1.15 -22.89
CA GLY A 146 -18.70 -1.79 -22.57
C GLY A 146 -19.38 -1.06 -21.43
N PHE A 147 -20.49 -1.64 -20.98
CA PHE A 147 -21.25 -1.10 -19.86
C PHE A 147 -21.92 -2.21 -19.07
N VAL A 148 -22.20 -1.92 -17.80
CA VAL A 148 -22.97 -2.83 -16.96
C VAL A 148 -24.42 -2.86 -17.45
N VAL A 149 -24.85 -4.03 -17.90
CA VAL A 149 -26.24 -4.31 -18.28
C VAL A 149 -27.08 -4.53 -17.03
N LYS A 150 -26.63 -5.43 -16.14
CA LYS A 150 -27.38 -5.84 -14.95
C LYS A 150 -26.45 -6.34 -13.85
N VAL A 151 -26.91 -6.20 -12.62
CA VAL A 151 -26.36 -6.91 -11.46
C VAL A 151 -27.47 -7.80 -10.90
N GLN A 152 -27.29 -9.12 -10.96
CA GLN A 152 -28.22 -10.10 -10.42
C GLN A 152 -27.78 -10.52 -9.03
N LYS A 153 -28.50 -10.04 -8.01
CA LYS A 153 -28.27 -10.45 -6.62
C LYS A 153 -29.17 -11.63 -6.30
N GLN A 154 -28.59 -12.74 -5.89
CA GLN A 154 -29.35 -13.84 -5.28
C GLN A 154 -29.16 -13.77 -3.77
N LEU A 155 -30.26 -13.61 -3.01
CA LEU A 155 -30.23 -13.37 -1.55
C LEU A 155 -29.54 -14.49 -0.75
N THR A 156 -29.43 -15.70 -1.32
CA THR A 156 -28.80 -16.86 -0.71
C THR A 156 -27.36 -17.09 -1.17
N GLN A 157 -26.84 -16.31 -2.12
CA GLN A 157 -25.49 -16.47 -2.65
C GLN A 157 -24.52 -15.42 -2.13
N ALA A 158 -23.27 -15.83 -1.90
CA ALA A 158 -22.19 -14.96 -1.46
C ALA A 158 -21.71 -13.99 -2.55
N GLU A 159 -22.06 -14.25 -3.80
CA GLU A 159 -21.67 -13.46 -4.97
C GLU A 159 -22.91 -13.01 -5.74
N ALA A 160 -22.75 -11.94 -6.51
CA ALA A 160 -23.73 -11.45 -7.47
C ALA A 160 -23.15 -11.56 -8.87
N GLU A 161 -23.99 -11.97 -9.83
CA GLU A 161 -23.62 -12.01 -11.22
C GLU A 161 -23.74 -10.60 -11.83
N VAL A 162 -22.68 -10.15 -12.51
CA VAL A 162 -22.64 -8.91 -13.26
C VAL A 162 -22.64 -9.23 -14.74
N ILE A 163 -23.63 -8.71 -15.45
CA ILE A 163 -23.74 -8.83 -16.90
C ILE A 163 -23.22 -7.53 -17.51
N VAL A 164 -22.30 -7.68 -18.47
CA VAL A 164 -21.65 -6.59 -19.20
C VAL A 164 -22.02 -6.71 -20.67
N GLY A 165 -22.52 -5.63 -21.26
CA GLY A 165 -22.64 -5.48 -22.70
C GLY A 165 -21.32 -4.97 -23.26
N VAL A 166 -20.84 -5.56 -24.36
CA VAL A 166 -19.57 -5.19 -24.97
C VAL A 166 -19.83 -4.44 -26.28
N THR A 167 -19.29 -3.24 -26.38
CA THR A 167 -19.36 -2.41 -27.59
C THR A 167 -18.16 -2.71 -28.46
N THR A 168 -18.33 -3.53 -29.49
CA THR A 168 -17.21 -3.97 -30.33
C THR A 168 -17.64 -4.36 -31.74
N GLU A 169 -16.89 -3.89 -32.74
CA GLU A 169 -16.90 -4.41 -34.12
C GLU A 169 -16.00 -5.66 -34.27
N SER A 170 -15.21 -5.96 -33.24
CA SER A 170 -14.27 -7.08 -33.14
C SER A 170 -15.00 -8.33 -32.66
N THR A 171 -14.74 -9.47 -33.30
CA THR A 171 -15.27 -10.77 -32.88
C THR A 171 -14.52 -11.29 -31.65
N LEU A 172 -15.03 -11.02 -30.44
CA LEU A 172 -14.67 -11.84 -29.28
C LEU A 172 -15.24 -13.24 -29.48
N LYS A 173 -14.53 -14.27 -29.03
CA LYS A 173 -15.00 -15.65 -29.16
C LYS A 173 -15.93 -15.98 -27.99
N GLU A 174 -17.02 -16.69 -28.28
CA GLU A 174 -17.84 -17.27 -27.24
C GLU A 174 -17.01 -18.20 -26.35
N GLY A 175 -17.25 -18.11 -25.04
CA GLY A 175 -16.52 -18.84 -24.02
C GLY A 175 -15.18 -18.20 -23.62
N GLU A 176 -14.70 -17.16 -24.32
CA GLU A 176 -13.47 -16.45 -23.97
C GLU A 176 -13.60 -15.72 -22.62
N PHE A 177 -12.53 -15.73 -21.82
CA PHE A 177 -12.47 -14.93 -20.60
C PHE A 177 -11.73 -13.61 -20.85
N VAL A 178 -12.34 -12.50 -20.43
CA VAL A 178 -11.83 -11.14 -20.62
C VAL A 178 -11.77 -10.43 -19.28
N SER A 179 -10.71 -9.66 -19.05
CA SER A 179 -10.59 -8.83 -17.86
C SER A 179 -11.44 -7.56 -18.04
N ALA A 180 -12.35 -7.31 -17.10
CA ALA A 180 -13.22 -6.15 -17.10
C ALA A 180 -12.91 -5.27 -15.87
N THR A 181 -12.92 -3.95 -16.08
CA THR A 181 -12.79 -2.95 -15.02
C THR A 181 -13.98 -2.02 -15.08
N ILE A 182 -14.81 -2.06 -14.04
CA ILE A 182 -15.94 -1.14 -13.85
C ILE A 182 -15.42 0.09 -13.11
N SER A 183 -15.52 1.25 -13.74
CA SER A 183 -15.11 2.52 -13.13
C SER A 183 -16.30 3.22 -12.49
N ILE A 184 -16.23 3.42 -11.18
CA ILE A 184 -17.28 4.06 -10.38
C ILE A 184 -16.80 5.45 -9.98
N PRO A 185 -17.37 6.53 -10.54
CA PRO A 185 -17.06 7.88 -10.09
C PRO A 185 -17.33 8.03 -8.59
N ARG A 186 -16.45 8.75 -7.90
CA ARG A 186 -16.61 9.11 -6.48
C ARG A 186 -16.42 10.62 -6.36
N ASP A 187 -17.33 11.28 -5.64
CA ASP A 187 -17.21 12.71 -5.32
C ASP A 187 -16.45 12.95 -4.01
N THR A 188 -16.27 11.91 -3.20
CA THR A 188 -15.58 11.99 -1.91
C THR A 188 -14.08 11.96 -2.13
N ALA A 189 -13.38 12.96 -1.59
CA ALA A 189 -11.93 13.00 -1.58
C ALA A 189 -11.36 11.90 -0.67
N VAL A 190 -10.28 11.28 -1.13
CA VAL A 190 -9.53 10.26 -0.40
C VAL A 190 -8.05 10.62 -0.41
N ILE A 191 -7.28 10.08 0.54
CA ILE A 191 -5.83 10.23 0.56
C ILE A 191 -5.25 9.50 -0.65
N VAL A 192 -4.42 10.18 -1.44
CA VAL A 192 -3.82 9.63 -2.65
C VAL A 192 -2.31 9.81 -2.68
N ILE A 193 -1.66 8.87 -3.37
CA ILE A 193 -0.26 8.96 -3.78
C ILE A 193 -0.12 8.47 -5.22
N PRO A 194 0.91 8.91 -5.97
CA PRO A 194 1.21 8.30 -7.26
C PRO A 194 1.62 6.84 -7.06
N SER A 195 1.25 5.99 -8.01
CA SER A 195 1.60 4.57 -8.02
C SER A 195 3.10 4.28 -7.91
N SER A 196 3.94 5.21 -8.39
CA SER A 196 5.40 5.11 -8.31
C SER A 196 5.94 5.23 -6.87
N ALA A 197 5.17 5.81 -5.95
CA ALA A 197 5.53 5.95 -4.53
C ALA A 197 5.27 4.67 -3.72
N LEU A 198 4.50 3.72 -4.26
CA LEU A 198 4.09 2.52 -3.55
C LEU A 198 5.09 1.38 -3.78
N LEU A 199 5.65 0.86 -2.69
CA LEU A 199 6.41 -0.39 -2.68
C LEU A 199 5.48 -1.56 -2.38
N ARG A 200 5.45 -2.57 -3.26
CA ARG A 200 4.80 -3.86 -2.99
C ARG A 200 5.87 -4.93 -2.83
N ALA A 201 5.99 -5.47 -1.62
CA ALA A 201 6.94 -6.52 -1.28
C ALA A 201 6.21 -7.73 -0.70
N ALA A 202 6.91 -8.87 -0.58
CA ALA A 202 6.32 -10.09 -0.01
C ALA A 202 5.82 -9.91 1.43
N GLU A 203 6.45 -8.99 2.19
CA GLU A 203 6.12 -8.67 3.58
C GLU A 203 4.98 -7.64 3.72
N GLY A 204 4.51 -7.04 2.62
CA GLY A 204 3.40 -6.09 2.66
C GLY A 204 3.56 -4.95 1.66
N THR A 205 2.72 -3.93 1.86
CA THR A 205 2.71 -2.71 1.04
C THR A 205 3.20 -1.53 1.87
N PHE A 206 4.14 -0.76 1.33
CA PHE A 206 4.84 0.30 2.05
C PHE A 206 5.03 1.53 1.18
N VAL A 207 5.33 2.65 1.84
CA VAL A 207 5.86 3.88 1.25
C VAL A 207 7.08 4.33 2.05
N TYR A 208 7.90 5.22 1.49
CA TYR A 208 8.94 5.92 2.25
C TYR A 208 8.51 7.35 2.54
N VAL A 209 8.16 7.63 3.79
CA VAL A 209 7.77 8.96 4.26
C VAL A 209 9.02 9.77 4.60
N VAL A 210 9.06 11.03 4.18
CA VAL A 210 10.14 11.96 4.50
C VAL A 210 10.03 12.37 5.97
N ASN A 211 11.10 12.18 6.72
CA ASN A 211 11.23 12.61 8.11
C ASN A 211 12.58 13.30 8.30
N GLY A 212 12.61 14.61 8.05
CA GLY A 212 13.85 15.41 8.05
C GLY A 212 14.83 14.92 6.98
N GLY A 213 16.01 14.47 7.40
CA GLY A 213 17.04 13.90 6.51
C GLY A 213 16.88 12.41 6.21
N ALA A 214 15.86 11.75 6.80
CA ALA A 214 15.65 10.32 6.70
C ALA A 214 14.36 9.97 5.95
N TYR A 215 14.30 8.74 5.44
CA TYR A 215 13.17 8.15 4.74
C TYR A 215 12.66 6.94 5.51
N TYR A 216 11.51 7.09 6.13
CA TYR A 216 10.93 6.09 7.02
C TYR A 216 9.97 5.17 6.27
N ARG A 217 10.25 3.86 6.30
CA ARG A 217 9.40 2.86 5.67
C ARG A 217 8.11 2.69 6.48
N THR A 218 7.02 3.14 5.90
CA THR A 218 5.70 3.18 6.55
C THR A 218 4.77 2.18 5.89
N PRO A 219 4.20 1.21 6.64
CA PRO A 219 3.20 0.31 6.09
C PRO A 219 1.92 1.08 5.78
N VAL A 220 1.30 0.75 4.65
CA VAL A 220 0.04 1.38 4.21
C VAL A 220 -0.99 0.34 3.82
N LYS A 221 -2.27 0.67 3.99
CA LYS A 221 -3.37 -0.09 3.37
C LYS A 221 -3.87 0.69 2.16
N VAL A 222 -3.94 0.02 1.02
CA VAL A 222 -4.36 0.64 -0.24
C VAL A 222 -5.79 0.25 -0.61
N GLY A 223 -6.48 1.18 -1.26
CA GLY A 223 -7.82 1.02 -1.80
C GLY A 223 -7.82 0.96 -3.32
N SER A 224 -8.57 1.85 -3.94
CA SER A 224 -8.70 1.92 -5.39
C SER A 224 -7.43 2.43 -6.07
N GLU A 225 -7.17 1.93 -7.27
CA GLU A 225 -6.09 2.40 -8.14
C GLU A 225 -6.71 2.87 -9.46
N ALA A 226 -6.50 4.13 -9.79
CA ALA A 226 -7.06 4.77 -10.99
C ALA A 226 -6.12 5.90 -11.43
N GLU A 227 -6.07 6.16 -12.73
CA GLU A 227 -5.41 7.37 -13.26
C GLU A 227 -3.94 7.54 -12.84
N GLY A 228 -3.24 6.44 -12.55
CA GLY A 228 -1.84 6.45 -12.09
C GLY A 228 -1.67 6.72 -10.59
N ASN A 229 -2.77 6.96 -9.87
CA ASN A 229 -2.82 7.23 -8.44
C ASN A 229 -3.42 6.05 -7.66
N ILE A 230 -3.08 5.99 -6.39
CA ILE A 230 -3.47 4.94 -5.44
C ILE A 230 -4.11 5.61 -4.23
N GLU A 231 -5.32 5.18 -3.90
CA GLU A 231 -5.99 5.52 -2.64
C GLU A 231 -5.28 4.83 -1.48
N VAL A 232 -4.96 5.60 -0.44
CA VAL A 232 -4.41 5.11 0.83
C VAL A 232 -5.49 5.21 1.90
N THR A 233 -5.89 4.08 2.45
CA THR A 233 -6.97 3.96 3.44
C THR A 233 -6.46 3.96 4.87
N ASP A 234 -5.15 3.76 5.07
CA ASP A 234 -4.49 3.72 6.38
C ASP A 234 -2.98 3.93 6.22
N GLY A 235 -2.35 4.64 7.16
CA GLY A 235 -0.90 4.83 7.25
C GLY A 235 -0.34 6.16 6.75
N LEU A 236 -1.15 7.02 6.12
CA LEU A 236 -0.74 8.36 5.67
C LEU A 236 -1.83 9.40 5.93
N TYR A 237 -1.42 10.66 6.02
CA TYR A 237 -2.29 11.82 6.11
C TYR A 237 -1.98 12.83 5.00
N ALA A 238 -2.94 13.69 4.69
CA ALA A 238 -2.74 14.78 3.75
C ALA A 238 -1.61 15.72 4.24
N GLY A 239 -0.73 16.11 3.31
CA GLY A 239 0.45 16.93 3.62
C GLY A 239 1.67 16.15 4.08
N ASP A 240 1.58 14.83 4.31
CA ASP A 240 2.76 13.99 4.40
C ASP A 240 3.54 14.08 3.07
N GLN A 241 4.85 13.88 3.12
CA GLN A 241 5.67 13.83 1.91
C GLN A 241 6.26 12.42 1.76
N VAL A 242 6.14 11.84 0.58
CA VAL A 242 6.61 10.48 0.28
C VAL A 242 7.57 10.47 -0.90
N VAL A 243 8.49 9.51 -0.91
CA VAL A 243 9.38 9.27 -2.06
C VAL A 243 8.56 8.70 -3.21
N SER A 244 8.59 9.36 -4.37
CA SER A 244 7.92 8.92 -5.59
C SER A 244 8.84 8.15 -6.53
N LYS A 245 10.16 8.36 -6.45
CA LYS A 245 11.19 7.63 -7.21
C LYS A 245 12.60 7.89 -6.65
N PRO A 246 13.52 6.91 -6.62
CA PRO A 246 13.30 5.46 -6.79
C PRO A 246 13.01 4.76 -5.46
N VAL A 247 11.77 4.29 -5.28
CA VAL A 247 11.34 3.61 -4.04
C VAL A 247 12.06 2.28 -3.79
N GLU A 248 12.28 1.50 -4.85
CA GLU A 248 12.97 0.20 -4.79
C GLU A 248 14.41 0.33 -4.28
N THR A 249 15.12 1.40 -4.66
CA THR A 249 16.50 1.63 -4.24
C THR A 249 16.61 1.86 -2.75
N LEU A 250 15.68 2.62 -2.16
CA LEU A 250 15.63 2.82 -0.71
C LEU A 250 15.40 1.48 0.00
N TRP A 251 14.55 0.63 -0.54
CA TRP A 251 14.32 -0.72 0.00
C TRP A 251 15.54 -1.62 -0.09
N ILE A 252 16.27 -1.61 -1.20
CA ILE A 252 17.52 -2.36 -1.32
C ILE A 252 18.57 -1.88 -0.30
N ILE A 253 18.67 -0.57 -0.07
CA ILE A 253 19.58 -0.02 0.96
C ILE A 253 19.19 -0.53 2.35
N GLU A 254 17.91 -0.44 2.70
CA GLU A 254 17.40 -0.97 3.97
C GLU A 254 17.65 -2.49 4.11
N LEU A 255 17.37 -3.27 3.07
CA LEU A 255 17.57 -4.72 3.08
C LEU A 255 19.04 -5.10 3.27
N ARG A 256 19.98 -4.38 2.65
CA ARG A 256 21.41 -4.62 2.85
C ARG A 256 21.80 -4.38 4.30
N ALA A 257 21.31 -3.32 4.91
CA ALA A 257 21.62 -3.01 6.30
C ALA A 257 20.98 -3.99 7.30
N THR A 258 19.76 -4.48 7.02
CA THR A 258 18.97 -5.29 7.96
C THR A 258 19.10 -6.81 7.75
N LYS A 259 19.24 -7.27 6.51
CA LYS A 259 19.27 -8.69 6.12
C LYS A 259 20.58 -9.10 5.43
N GLY A 260 21.45 -8.15 5.08
CA GLY A 260 22.68 -8.37 4.32
C GLY A 260 23.85 -9.00 5.06
N GLY A 261 23.71 -9.31 6.36
CA GLY A 261 24.64 -10.18 7.08
C GLY A 261 26.02 -9.58 7.36
N GLY A 262 26.12 -8.75 8.40
CA GLY A 262 27.35 -8.63 9.19
C GLY A 262 27.42 -9.76 10.23
N HIS A 263 27.75 -10.98 9.80
CA HIS A 263 28.28 -12.00 10.70
C HIS A 263 29.80 -11.91 10.66
N SER A 264 30.36 -11.03 11.48
CA SER A 264 31.77 -11.08 11.87
C SER A 264 31.79 -11.34 13.37
N HIS A 265 31.69 -12.61 13.73
CA HIS A 265 32.15 -13.13 15.02
C HIS A 265 33.67 -13.35 14.97
#